data_AF-A0A839XEJ0-F1
#
_entry.id   AF-A0A839XEJ0-F1
#
_cell.length_a   1.000
_cell.length_b   1.000
_cell.length_c   1.000
_cell.angle_alpha   90.00
_cell.angle_beta   90.00
_cell.angle_gamma   90.00
#
_symmetry.space_group_name_H-M   'P 1'
#
loop_
_entity.id
_entity.type
_entity.pdbx_description
1 polymer ?
#
loop_
_entity_poly.entity_id
_entity_poly.type
_entity_poly.pdbx_seq_one_letter_code
_entity_poly.pdbx_strand_id
1 'polypeptide(L)'
;MPGSSFAPVPFDAEAEPARFYAQLYARVRAEGRRPRRRLADLQIASIAGAHGRPLVTRNPADFTGLASLVEPIAVQPTGPRDQARGVTCARDVSYRPGSRGVSAILLR
;
A
#
# COMPACT_ATOMS: atom_id res chain seq x y z
N MET A 1 13.02 13.66 21.08
CA MET A 1 11.99 13.09 20.19
C MET A 1 12.46 11.70 19.82
N PRO A 2 11.82 10.61 20.28
CA PRO A 2 12.24 9.29 19.84
C PRO A 2 12.05 9.23 18.32
N GLY A 3 13.08 8.79 17.60
CA GLY A 3 13.10 8.72 16.14
C GLY A 3 11.98 7.80 15.65
N SER A 4 11.34 8.17 14.54
CA SER A 4 10.37 7.27 13.91
C SER A 4 11.08 5.97 13.53
N SER A 5 10.53 4.83 13.96
CA SER A 5 11.01 3.49 13.56
C SER A 5 10.90 3.25 12.05
N PHE A 6 10.20 4.15 11.34
CA PHE A 6 9.98 4.10 9.90
C PHE A 6 10.69 5.26 9.21
N ALA A 7 11.46 4.93 8.18
CA ALA A 7 12.00 5.88 7.22
C ALA A 7 10.96 6.07 6.10
N PRO A 8 10.38 7.27 5.95
CA PRO A 8 9.44 7.53 4.86
C PRO A 8 10.15 7.49 3.51
N VAL A 9 9.50 6.89 2.50
CA VAL A 9 9.97 6.93 1.12
C VAL A 9 9.24 8.08 0.40
N PRO A 10 9.95 9.06 -0.18
CA PRO A 10 9.31 10.14 -0.93
C PRO A 10 8.70 9.61 -2.23
N PHE A 11 7.56 10.17 -2.62
CA PHE A 11 7.01 10.02 -3.96
C PHE A 11 7.33 11.28 -4.74
N ASP A 12 8.35 11.23 -5.58
CA ASP A 12 8.76 12.34 -6.44
C ASP A 12 8.44 12.05 -7.91
N ALA A 13 8.33 13.11 -8.71
CA ALA A 13 7.92 13.02 -10.11
C ALA A 13 9.06 12.56 -11.06
N GLU A 14 10.31 12.71 -10.64
CA GLU A 14 11.50 12.41 -11.47
C GLU A 14 11.96 10.95 -11.30
N ALA A 15 11.53 10.26 -10.24
CA ALA A 15 11.91 8.90 -9.93
C ALA A 15 11.00 7.84 -10.56
N GLU A 16 11.50 6.59 -10.54
CA GLU A 16 10.80 5.39 -11.01
C GLU A 16 9.36 5.21 -10.47
N PRO A 17 9.02 5.56 -9.20
CA PRO A 17 7.63 5.47 -8.71
C PRO A 17 6.63 6.27 -9.54
N ALA A 18 6.99 7.43 -10.10
CA ALA A 18 6.08 8.20 -10.94
C ALA A 18 5.72 7.46 -12.24
N ARG A 19 6.69 6.75 -12.83
CA ARG A 19 6.50 5.92 -14.04
C ARG A 19 5.59 4.74 -13.74
N PHE A 20 5.83 4.05 -12.62
CA PHE A 20 4.95 2.97 -12.17
C PHE A 20 3.52 3.45 -11.91
N TYR A 21 3.35 4.64 -11.33
CA TYR A 21 2.02 5.23 -11.12
C TYR A 21 1.28 5.43 -12.43
N ALA A 22 1.94 5.95 -13.46
CA ALA A 22 1.35 6.12 -14.79
C ALA A 22 0.89 4.78 -15.39
N GLN A 23 1.69 3.72 -15.25
CA GLN A 23 1.34 2.37 -15.74
C GLN A 23 0.13 1.79 -14.98
N LEU A 24 0.15 1.85 -13.65
CA LEU A 24 -0.96 1.37 -12.81
C LEU A 24 -2.24 2.16 -13.09
N TYR A 25 -2.14 3.49 -13.21
CA TYR A 25 -3.26 4.35 -13.57
C TYR A 25 -3.88 3.95 -14.91
N ALA A 26 -3.04 3.76 -15.93
CA ALA A 26 -3.48 3.35 -17.26
C ALA A 26 -4.20 1.99 -17.22
N ARG A 27 -3.66 1.02 -16.46
CA ARG A 27 -4.26 -0.30 -16.31
C ARG A 27 -5.61 -0.27 -15.60
N VAL A 28 -5.70 0.42 -14.47
CA VAL A 28 -6.95 0.59 -13.72
C VAL A 28 -8.02 1.28 -14.56
N ARG A 29 -7.62 2.28 -15.37
CA ARG A 29 -8.54 2.95 -16.29
C ARG A 29 -9.00 2.03 -17.43
N ALA A 30 -8.10 1.22 -17.98
CA ALA A 30 -8.42 0.24 -19.03
C ALA A 30 -9.40 -0.84 -18.54
N GLU A 31 -9.36 -1.19 -17.25
CA GLU A 31 -10.31 -2.10 -16.60
C GLU A 31 -11.66 -1.45 -16.24
N GLY A 32 -11.91 -0.21 -16.65
CA GLY A 32 -13.16 0.51 -16.36
C GLY A 32 -13.31 0.94 -14.89
N ARG A 33 -12.26 0.79 -14.07
CA ARG A 33 -12.25 1.22 -12.67
C ARG A 33 -11.92 2.71 -12.60
N ARG A 34 -12.15 3.34 -11.43
CA ARG A 34 -11.94 4.79 -11.22
C ARG A 34 -10.62 5.04 -10.46
N PRO A 35 -9.51 5.44 -11.13
CA PRO A 35 -8.21 5.60 -10.46
C PRO A 35 -8.22 6.67 -9.37
N ARG A 36 -8.98 7.76 -9.54
CA ARG A 36 -9.05 8.86 -8.56
C ARG A 36 -9.57 8.41 -7.20
N ARG A 37 -10.37 7.35 -7.12
CA ARG A 37 -10.84 6.78 -5.85
C ARG A 37 -9.78 5.96 -5.11
N ARG A 38 -8.64 5.70 -5.77
CA ARG A 38 -7.55 4.82 -5.34
C ARG A 38 -6.20 5.54 -5.35
N LEU A 39 -6.19 6.87 -5.37
CA LEU A 39 -4.97 7.66 -5.59
C LEU A 39 -3.85 7.27 -4.62
N ALA A 40 -4.15 7.18 -3.32
CA ALA A 40 -3.19 6.76 -2.32
C ALA A 40 -2.73 5.31 -2.52
N ASP A 41 -3.64 4.38 -2.80
CA ASP A 41 -3.29 2.97 -3.05
C ASP A 41 -2.39 2.82 -4.27
N LEU A 42 -2.64 3.60 -5.33
CA LEU A 42 -1.81 3.59 -6.53
C LEU A 42 -0.42 4.18 -6.26
N GLN A 43 -0.30 5.26 -5.47
CA GLN A 43 1.00 5.79 -5.06
C GLN A 43 1.80 4.78 -4.22
N ILE A 44 1.16 4.13 -3.25
CA ILE A 44 1.79 3.09 -2.41
C ILE A 44 2.23 1.90 -3.29
N ALA A 45 1.36 1.43 -4.17
CA ALA A 45 1.67 0.36 -5.12
C ALA A 45 2.82 0.74 -6.06
N SER A 46 2.91 2.00 -6.45
CA SER A 46 3.98 2.48 -7.33
C SER A 46 5.34 2.45 -6.65
N ILE A 47 5.40 2.85 -5.37
CA ILE A 47 6.62 2.72 -4.57
C ILE A 47 6.99 1.24 -4.43
N ALA A 48 6.02 0.38 -4.09
CA ALA A 48 6.26 -1.05 -3.96
C ALA A 48 6.81 -1.67 -5.26
N GLY A 49 6.16 -1.41 -6.40
CA GLY A 49 6.59 -1.90 -7.71
C GLY A 49 7.95 -1.36 -8.16
N ALA A 50 8.18 -0.05 -8.02
CA ALA A 50 9.46 0.57 -8.41
C ALA A 50 10.66 0.05 -7.60
N HIS A 51 10.44 -0.38 -6.35
CA HIS A 51 11.47 -0.97 -5.50
C HIS A 51 11.47 -2.50 -5.50
N GLY A 52 10.62 -3.17 -6.29
CA GLY A 52 10.48 -4.63 -6.29
C GLY A 52 10.09 -5.21 -4.93
N ARG A 53 9.31 -4.46 -4.13
CA ARG A 53 8.89 -4.83 -2.78
C ARG A 53 7.44 -5.34 -2.79
N PRO A 54 7.10 -6.34 -1.95
CA PRO A 54 5.73 -6.78 -1.81
C PRO A 54 4.86 -5.68 -1.17
N LEU A 55 3.61 -5.61 -1.60
CA LEU A 55 2.61 -4.67 -1.09
C LEU A 55 1.74 -5.36 -0.04
N VAL A 56 2.00 -5.09 1.24
CA VAL A 56 1.21 -5.69 2.32
C VAL A 56 -0.09 -4.91 2.50
N THR A 57 -1.23 -5.58 2.36
CA THR A 57 -2.53 -4.91 2.39
C THR A 57 -3.63 -5.77 3.01
N ARG A 58 -4.60 -5.10 3.65
CA ARG A 58 -5.85 -5.72 4.09
C ARG A 58 -6.91 -5.76 2.98
N ASN A 59 -6.68 -5.04 1.89
CA ASN A 59 -7.63 -4.92 0.79
C ASN A 59 -7.00 -5.44 -0.52
N PRO A 60 -6.60 -6.73 -0.62
CA PRO A 60 -5.94 -7.25 -1.82
C PRO A 60 -6.80 -7.10 -3.09
N ALA A 61 -8.12 -7.10 -2.96
CA ALA A 61 -9.08 -6.90 -4.05
C ALA A 61 -8.98 -5.51 -4.72
N ASP A 62 -8.35 -4.55 -4.06
CA ASP A 62 -8.09 -3.24 -4.65
C ASP A 62 -7.04 -3.32 -5.78
N PHE A 63 -6.20 -4.35 -5.77
CA PHE A 63 -5.09 -4.58 -6.72
C PHE A 63 -5.35 -5.71 -7.73
N THR A 64 -6.58 -6.24 -7.79
CA THR A 64 -6.99 -7.19 -8.83
C THR A 64 -6.69 -6.60 -10.21
N GLY A 65 -6.08 -7.40 -11.09
CA GLY A 65 -5.69 -6.98 -12.45
C GLY A 65 -4.29 -6.36 -12.57
N LEU A 66 -3.64 -6.09 -11.42
CA LEU A 66 -2.33 -5.41 -11.36
C LEU A 66 -1.16 -6.34 -10.99
N ALA A 67 -1.39 -7.66 -10.94
CA ALA A 67 -0.41 -8.65 -10.48
C ALA A 67 0.89 -8.70 -11.31
N SER A 68 0.89 -8.20 -12.55
CA SER A 68 2.10 -8.10 -13.37
C SER A 68 3.00 -6.92 -13.01
N LEU A 69 2.52 -5.99 -12.18
CA LEU A 69 3.22 -4.77 -11.79
C LEU A 69 3.51 -4.72 -10.29
N VAL A 70 2.67 -5.35 -9.47
CA VAL A 70 2.80 -5.37 -8.02
C VAL A 70 2.41 -6.73 -7.45
N GLU A 71 3.06 -7.12 -6.36
CA GLU A 71 2.77 -8.35 -5.62
C GLU A 71 2.02 -8.02 -4.32
N PRO A 72 0.67 -8.04 -4.31
CA PRO A 72 -0.10 -7.80 -3.10
C PRO A 72 -0.08 -9.02 -2.17
N ILE A 73 0.38 -8.82 -0.94
CA ILE A 73 0.31 -9.80 0.14
C ILE A 73 -0.88 -9.44 1.05
N ALA A 74 -1.88 -10.32 1.07
CA ALA A 74 -3.04 -10.17 1.92
C ALA A 74 -2.68 -10.43 3.39
N VAL A 75 -3.05 -9.52 4.28
CA VAL A 75 -3.01 -9.76 5.72
C VAL A 75 -4.41 -9.79 6.30
N GLN A 76 -4.71 -10.86 7.03
CA GLN A 76 -5.94 -11.00 7.81
C GLN A 76 -5.77 -10.18 9.09
N PRO A 77 -6.73 -9.34 9.49
CA PRO A 77 -6.72 -8.78 10.83
C PRO A 77 -6.88 -9.93 11.84
N THR A 78 -5.82 -10.24 12.57
CA THR A 78 -5.84 -11.22 13.65
C THR A 78 -6.54 -10.60 14.87
N GLY A 79 -7.87 -10.70 14.94
CA GLY A 79 -8.66 -10.35 16.12
C GLY A 79 -10.07 -9.80 15.82
N PRO A 80 -11.03 -9.93 16.77
CA PRO A 80 -12.32 -9.26 16.66
C PRO A 80 -12.14 -7.73 16.60
N ARG A 81 -13.02 -7.05 15.85
CA ARG A 81 -12.99 -5.61 15.50
C ARG A 81 -12.81 -4.64 16.69
N ASP A 82 -12.99 -5.11 17.92
CA ASP A 82 -13.05 -4.31 19.15
C ASP A 82 -11.94 -4.62 20.17
N GLN A 83 -10.96 -5.47 19.83
CA GLN A 83 -9.78 -5.65 20.69
C GLN A 83 -8.55 -5.05 20.04
N ALA A 84 -8.40 -3.74 20.22
CA ALA A 84 -7.15 -3.01 20.01
C ALA A 84 -6.07 -3.46 21.00
N ARG A 85 -5.62 -4.71 20.90
CA ARG A 85 -4.36 -5.18 21.48
C ARG A 85 -3.42 -5.49 20.32
N GLY A 86 -2.66 -4.46 19.95
CA GLY A 86 -1.40 -4.52 19.20
C GLY A 86 -1.24 -5.68 18.24
N VAL A 87 -1.84 -5.58 17.05
CA VAL A 87 -1.24 -6.24 15.88
C VAL A 87 0.06 -5.49 15.62
N THR A 88 1.18 -6.07 16.06
CA THR A 88 2.51 -5.53 15.86
C THR A 88 2.89 -5.72 14.38
N CYS A 89 2.40 -4.83 13.53
CA CYS A 89 3.01 -4.57 12.24
C CYS A 89 4.40 -4.00 12.54
N ALA A 90 5.44 -4.84 12.56
CA ALA A 90 6.81 -4.45 12.92
C ALA A 90 6.88 -3.59 14.20
N ARG A 91 6.51 -4.17 15.35
CA ARG A 91 6.59 -3.65 16.74
C ARG A 91 6.04 -2.25 17.08
N ASP A 92 5.92 -1.27 16.17
CA ASP A 92 5.67 0.14 16.54
C ASP A 92 4.70 0.92 15.61
N VAL A 93 3.82 0.25 14.84
CA VAL A 93 2.71 0.93 14.12
C VAL A 93 1.39 0.72 14.84
N SER A 94 0.83 1.78 15.43
CA SER A 94 -0.56 1.79 15.89
C SER A 94 -1.51 2.13 14.74
N TYR A 95 -2.29 1.15 14.29
CA TYR A 95 -3.33 1.31 13.27
C TYR A 95 -4.69 1.54 13.95
N ARG A 96 -5.43 2.61 13.57
CA ARG A 96 -6.81 2.83 14.02
C ARG A 96 -7.82 2.09 13.13
N PRO A 97 -8.67 1.20 13.68
CA PRO A 97 -9.75 0.56 12.92
C PRO A 97 -10.81 1.60 12.49
N GLY A 98 -11.13 1.68 11.20
CA GLY A 98 -12.24 2.49 10.68
C GLY A 98 -11.92 3.30 9.42
N SER A 99 -10.64 3.56 9.14
CA SER A 99 -10.22 4.18 7.88
C SER A 99 -10.03 3.11 6.80
N ARG A 100 -10.60 3.34 5.62
CA ARG A 100 -10.56 2.42 4.46
C ARG A 100 -9.18 2.27 3.80
N GLY A 101 -8.09 2.73 4.39
CA GLY A 101 -6.80 2.63 3.73
C GLY A 101 -5.66 3.00 4.66
N VAL A 102 -4.76 2.04 4.87
CA VAL A 102 -3.34 2.21 4.59
C VAL A 102 -2.81 0.81 4.29
N SER A 103 -2.28 0.60 3.09
CA SER A 103 -1.47 -0.57 2.77
C SER A 103 -0.05 -0.28 3.25
N ALA A 104 0.56 -1.20 4.01
CA ALA A 104 1.91 -1.01 4.52
C ALA A 104 2.91 -1.55 3.48
N ILE A 105 3.96 -0.79 3.19
CA ILE A 105 5.09 -1.26 2.39
C ILE A 105 6.10 -1.85 3.38
N LEU A 106 6.49 -3.11 3.20
CA LEU A 106 7.57 -3.67 3.99
C LEU A 106 8.88 -3.09 3.48
N LEU A 107 9.43 -2.12 4.20
CA LEU A 107 10.76 -1.61 3.93
C LEU A 107 11.76 -2.44 4.74
N ARG A 108 12.63 -3.20 4.07
CA ARG A 108 13.97 -3.44 4.61
C ARG A 108 14.87 -2.26 4.30
#